data_AF-A0A448ZI40-F1
#
_entry.id   AF-A0A448ZI40-F1
#
_cell.length_a   1.000
_cell.length_b   1.000
_cell.length_c   1.000
_cell.angle_alpha   90.00
_cell.angle_beta   90.00
_cell.angle_gamma   90.00
#
_symmetry.space_group_name_H-M   'P 1'
#
loop_
_entity.id
_entity.type
_entity.pdbx_description
1 polymer ?
#
loop_
_entity_poly.entity_id
_entity_poly.type
_entity_poly.pdbx_seq_one_letter_code
_entity_poly.pdbx_strand_id
1 'polypeptide(L)'
;MYALFTRRSSIVVSVLVFYVLESIEVSAWIPAAGKISPKSAALSFQRSSSNSGSVCYSTLEDKTEPSPQTTQLEPRLSSSIVLSTPKIKYTVPGMKRGWKENGVWMDEDGPRNGPPQNFWRQMGDERLYDENMQLVNNLLKLNTFDGKGLGINTSSSNRLSDMISGMVEKLEKTNSIRIPSLNRLILGNWAPIVRGGQVVAASNESKEGKITAVSVPYRFHVQRTGGQKLAHKTPYGQFDEHLEPEEELTIRELSSDGNTVSTTSSGVVNASGDKYESRLVKGLHNASESDSLYLGAITYVTKYLIIMRRFESSQEQEGDKPANGPVTEIWIKVDSDDGSK
;
A
#
# COMPACT_ATOMS: atom_id res chain seq x y z
N MET A 1 9.45 19.93 69.13
CA MET A 1 10.33 19.46 68.04
C MET A 1 9.54 19.63 66.74
N TYR A 2 9.76 20.73 66.02
CA TYR A 2 8.99 21.10 64.82
C TYR A 2 9.79 20.71 63.56
N ALA A 3 9.17 19.94 62.66
CA ALA A 3 9.75 19.56 61.37
C ALA A 3 9.24 20.48 60.26
N LEU A 4 10.16 21.18 59.61
CA LEU A 4 9.94 22.05 58.45
C LEU A 4 9.92 21.22 57.16
N PHE A 5 8.83 21.29 56.40
CA PHE A 5 8.74 20.81 55.03
C PHE A 5 9.18 21.92 54.06
N THR A 6 10.22 21.68 53.26
CA THR A 6 10.65 22.57 52.18
C THR A 6 10.15 22.04 50.83
N ARG A 7 9.33 22.84 50.13
CA ARG A 7 8.94 22.63 48.73
C ARG A 7 10.05 23.12 47.80
N ARG A 8 10.48 22.29 46.85
CA ARG A 8 11.32 22.71 45.71
C ARG A 8 10.43 22.97 44.50
N SER A 9 10.42 24.20 44.02
CA SER A 9 9.84 24.62 42.74
C SER A 9 10.84 24.34 41.63
N SER A 10 10.41 23.64 40.57
CA SER A 10 11.21 23.43 39.36
C SER A 10 10.91 24.53 38.34
N ILE A 11 11.95 25.23 37.90
CA ILE A 11 11.92 26.24 36.85
C ILE A 11 12.16 25.53 35.52
N VAL A 12 11.21 25.65 34.59
CA VAL A 12 11.35 25.16 33.20
C VAL A 12 11.89 26.32 32.36
N VAL A 13 13.08 26.13 31.78
CA VAL A 13 13.69 27.07 30.83
C VAL A 13 13.39 26.56 29.42
N SER A 14 12.55 27.29 28.69
CA SER A 14 12.29 27.04 27.27
C SER A 14 13.33 27.75 26.41
N VAL A 15 14.11 26.99 25.64
CA VAL A 15 15.08 27.50 24.67
C VAL A 15 14.37 27.65 23.32
N LEU A 16 14.21 28.88 22.87
CA LEU A 16 13.73 29.22 21.52
C LEU A 16 14.92 29.21 20.54
N VAL A 17 14.86 28.34 19.53
CA VAL A 17 15.83 28.30 18.43
C VAL A 17 15.19 28.91 17.20
N PHE A 18 15.71 30.05 16.73
CA PHE A 18 15.33 30.67 15.47
C PHE A 18 16.19 30.10 14.33
N TYR A 19 15.56 29.54 13.30
CA TYR A 19 16.23 29.20 12.04
C TYR A 19 16.12 30.39 11.09
N VAL A 20 17.28 30.90 10.67
CA VAL A 20 17.42 31.87 9.57
C VAL A 20 17.51 31.06 8.27
N LEU A 21 16.57 31.30 7.35
CA LEU A 21 16.59 30.75 5.99
C LEU A 21 17.28 31.77 5.07
N GLU A 22 18.49 31.45 4.61
CA GLU A 22 19.13 32.15 3.50
C GLU A 22 18.70 31.52 2.17
N SER A 23 18.15 32.38 1.30
CA SER A 23 17.73 32.08 -0.06
C SER A 23 18.95 31.95 -0.97
N ILE A 24 19.16 30.79 -1.59
CA ILE A 24 20.15 30.62 -2.67
C ILE A 24 19.40 30.71 -4.00
N GLU A 25 19.58 31.82 -4.71
CA GLU A 25 19.22 31.93 -6.13
C GLU A 25 20.26 31.18 -6.97
N VAL A 26 19.80 30.18 -7.73
CA VAL A 26 20.63 29.49 -8.73
C VAL A 26 20.13 29.91 -10.12
N SER A 27 20.93 30.73 -10.79
CA SER A 27 20.71 31.19 -12.16
C SER A 27 20.87 30.02 -13.14
N ALA A 28 19.79 29.66 -13.83
CA ALA A 28 19.81 28.64 -14.88
C ALA A 28 20.44 29.18 -16.17
N TRP A 29 21.40 28.43 -16.71
CA TRP A 29 21.98 28.62 -18.04
C TRP A 29 20.99 28.11 -19.11
N ILE A 30 20.64 28.96 -20.08
CA ILE A 30 19.80 28.61 -21.24
C ILE A 30 20.70 28.39 -22.45
N PRO A 31 20.79 27.18 -23.03
CA PRO A 31 21.34 27.01 -24.37
C PRO A 31 20.29 27.28 -25.45
N ALA A 32 20.76 27.96 -26.50
CA ALA A 32 20.00 28.52 -27.60
C ALA A 32 19.23 27.49 -28.45
N ALA A 33 18.11 27.97 -29.00
CA ALA A 33 17.18 27.24 -29.85
C ALA A 33 17.80 26.83 -31.20
N GLY A 34 17.86 25.52 -31.44
CA GLY A 34 18.06 24.92 -32.76
C GLY A 34 16.72 24.69 -33.46
N LYS A 35 16.50 25.39 -34.58
CA LYS A 35 15.35 25.26 -35.47
C LYS A 35 15.33 23.89 -36.14
N ILE A 36 14.25 23.12 -35.99
CA ILE A 36 13.91 22.02 -36.91
C ILE A 36 12.42 22.12 -37.27
N SER A 37 12.18 22.10 -38.58
CA SER A 37 10.90 22.29 -39.29
C SER A 37 9.94 21.09 -39.15
N PRO A 38 8.60 21.31 -39.20
CA PRO A 38 7.62 20.23 -39.11
C PRO A 38 7.36 19.59 -40.48
N LYS A 39 7.32 18.26 -40.54
CA LYS A 39 6.67 17.52 -41.63
C LYS A 39 5.41 16.85 -41.11
N SER A 40 4.30 17.31 -41.66
CA SER A 40 2.94 16.78 -41.56
C SER A 40 2.88 15.28 -41.87
N ALA A 41 2.13 14.56 -41.04
CA ALA A 41 1.39 13.38 -41.47
C ALA A 41 0.01 13.45 -40.80
N ALA A 42 -0.96 13.92 -41.56
CA ALA A 42 -2.37 13.82 -41.23
C ALA A 42 -2.81 12.37 -41.44
N LEU A 43 -3.30 11.72 -40.39
CA LEU A 43 -4.11 10.52 -40.50
C LEU A 43 -5.39 10.74 -39.70
N SER A 44 -6.43 11.06 -40.45
CA SER A 44 -7.83 11.03 -40.06
C SER A 44 -8.21 9.63 -39.57
N PHE A 45 -8.66 9.51 -38.32
CA PHE A 45 -9.47 8.37 -37.90
C PHE A 45 -10.90 8.82 -37.68
N GLN A 46 -11.78 8.19 -38.45
CA GLN A 46 -13.21 8.45 -38.51
C GLN A 46 -13.88 8.11 -37.19
N ARG A 47 -14.71 9.06 -36.76
CA ARG A 47 -15.77 8.94 -35.77
C ARG A 47 -16.78 7.90 -36.27
N SER A 48 -16.93 6.78 -35.56
CA SER A 48 -18.11 5.92 -35.66
C SER A 48 -18.91 6.01 -34.37
N SER A 49 -19.90 6.91 -34.41
CA SER A 49 -20.98 7.04 -33.44
C SER A 49 -22.14 6.14 -33.87
N SER A 50 -22.45 5.12 -33.07
CA SER A 50 -23.80 4.55 -32.93
C SER A 50 -23.76 3.34 -31.99
N ASN A 51 -24.23 3.51 -30.75
CA ASN A 51 -25.23 2.58 -30.24
C ASN A 51 -25.99 3.18 -29.05
N SER A 52 -27.24 3.52 -29.35
CA SER A 52 -28.34 3.85 -28.46
C SER A 52 -28.73 2.62 -27.62
N GLY A 53 -28.33 2.61 -26.35
CA GLY A 53 -28.85 1.69 -25.34
C GLY A 53 -30.18 2.22 -24.81
N SER A 54 -31.28 1.62 -25.24
CA SER A 54 -32.63 1.86 -24.75
C SER A 54 -32.73 1.52 -23.26
N VAL A 55 -33.15 2.50 -22.44
CA VAL A 55 -33.55 2.31 -21.05
C VAL A 55 -34.97 1.74 -21.05
N CYS A 56 -35.11 0.45 -20.75
CA CYS A 56 -36.40 -0.19 -20.54
C CYS A 56 -36.82 -0.03 -19.07
N TYR A 57 -37.88 0.75 -18.83
CA TYR A 57 -38.62 0.73 -17.57
C TYR A 57 -39.61 -0.45 -17.62
N SER A 58 -39.34 -1.50 -16.84
CA SER A 58 -40.30 -2.58 -16.60
C SER A 58 -41.00 -2.34 -15.26
N THR A 59 -42.13 -1.65 -15.31
CA THR A 59 -43.15 -1.69 -14.26
C THR A 59 -44.00 -2.94 -14.45
N LEU A 60 -43.69 -4.00 -13.70
CA LEU A 60 -44.63 -5.07 -13.42
C LEU A 60 -44.82 -5.13 -11.91
N GLU A 61 -45.98 -4.62 -11.48
CA GLU A 61 -46.53 -4.90 -10.17
C GLU A 61 -46.96 -6.37 -10.16
N ASP A 62 -46.11 -7.23 -9.62
CA ASP A 62 -46.50 -8.60 -9.28
C ASP A 62 -46.52 -8.74 -7.75
N LYS A 63 -47.74 -8.76 -7.21
CA LYS A 63 -48.02 -9.12 -5.82
C LYS A 63 -47.88 -10.64 -5.68
N THR A 64 -46.64 -11.09 -5.48
CA THR A 64 -46.37 -12.44 -5.00
C THR A 64 -45.77 -12.32 -3.59
N GLU A 65 -46.49 -12.85 -2.60
CA GLU A 65 -46.03 -12.94 -1.22
C GLU A 65 -44.69 -13.71 -1.14
N PRO A 66 -43.63 -13.14 -0.51
CA PRO A 66 -42.38 -13.85 -0.35
C PRO A 66 -42.52 -14.96 0.69
N SER A 67 -42.52 -16.20 0.21
CA SER A 67 -42.26 -17.38 1.03
C SER A 67 -40.87 -17.24 1.69
N PRO A 68 -40.72 -17.46 3.01
CA PRO A 68 -39.43 -17.40 3.68
C PRO A 68 -38.58 -18.62 3.31
N GLN A 69 -37.94 -18.56 2.15
CA GLN A 69 -36.85 -19.47 1.82
C GLN A 69 -35.61 -18.97 2.55
N THR A 70 -35.35 -19.56 3.72
CA THR A 70 -34.07 -19.53 4.42
C THR A 70 -33.01 -20.08 3.46
N THR A 71 -32.44 -19.18 2.65
CA THR A 71 -31.29 -19.49 1.81
C THR A 71 -30.11 -19.55 2.76
N GLN A 72 -29.75 -20.75 3.22
CA GLN A 72 -28.46 -20.95 3.88
C GLN A 72 -27.40 -20.62 2.84
N LEU A 73 -26.84 -19.42 2.95
CA LEU A 73 -25.63 -19.00 2.26
C LEU A 73 -24.50 -19.88 2.80
N GLU A 74 -24.32 -21.05 2.17
CA GLU A 74 -23.09 -21.82 2.27
C GLU A 74 -21.91 -20.85 2.06
N PRO A 75 -21.00 -20.70 3.04
CA PRO A 75 -19.83 -19.86 2.88
C PRO A 75 -19.03 -20.45 1.73
N ARG A 76 -19.05 -19.77 0.57
CA ARG A 76 -18.20 -20.14 -0.56
C ARG A 76 -16.78 -20.16 -0.03
N LEU A 77 -16.21 -21.35 0.11
CA LEU A 77 -14.81 -21.56 0.42
C LEU A 77 -14.03 -20.99 -0.77
N SER A 78 -13.76 -19.68 -0.70
CA SER A 78 -12.88 -18.99 -1.64
C SER A 78 -11.53 -19.70 -1.57
N SER A 79 -11.18 -20.37 -2.66
CA SER A 79 -9.88 -21.03 -2.83
C SER A 79 -8.78 -20.06 -2.45
N SER A 80 -8.01 -20.38 -1.42
CA SER A 80 -6.91 -19.52 -1.00
C SER A 80 -5.77 -19.59 -2.01
N ILE A 81 -5.14 -18.44 -2.28
CA ILE A 81 -4.04 -18.31 -3.24
C ILE A 81 -2.73 -18.27 -2.45
N VAL A 82 -1.81 -19.17 -2.78
CA VAL A 82 -0.47 -19.18 -2.16
C VAL A 82 0.48 -18.31 -2.96
N LEU A 83 1.09 -17.32 -2.30
CA LEU A 83 2.00 -16.34 -2.90
C LEU A 83 3.37 -16.43 -2.24
N SER A 84 4.44 -16.29 -3.02
CA SER A 84 5.76 -16.03 -2.44
C SER A 84 5.81 -14.62 -1.84
N THR A 85 6.56 -14.46 -0.75
CA THR A 85 6.88 -13.11 -0.25
C THR A 85 7.64 -12.31 -1.31
N PRO A 86 7.40 -10.99 -1.43
CA PRO A 86 8.09 -10.17 -2.43
C PRO A 86 9.60 -10.22 -2.22
N LYS A 87 10.37 -10.21 -3.31
CA LYS A 87 11.83 -10.13 -3.24
C LYS A 87 12.27 -8.71 -2.94
N ILE A 88 13.46 -8.57 -2.35
CA ILE A 88 14.07 -7.26 -2.15
C ILE A 88 14.28 -6.55 -3.50
N LYS A 89 13.83 -5.29 -3.58
CA LYS A 89 13.94 -4.42 -4.76
C LYS A 89 14.93 -3.30 -4.51
N TYR A 90 16.16 -3.50 -4.96
CA TYR A 90 17.21 -2.47 -4.89
C TYR A 90 16.92 -1.30 -5.82
N THR A 91 17.15 -0.08 -5.33
CA THR A 91 16.92 1.16 -6.07
C THR A 91 17.86 1.32 -7.26
N VAL A 92 19.03 0.69 -7.23
CA VAL A 92 20.01 0.72 -8.33
C VAL A 92 20.20 -0.70 -8.87
N PRO A 93 19.45 -1.09 -9.90
CA PRO A 93 19.59 -2.41 -10.52
C PRO A 93 20.99 -2.60 -11.11
N GLY A 94 21.55 -3.80 -10.99
CA GLY A 94 22.76 -4.21 -11.69
C GLY A 94 24.10 -3.76 -11.08
N MET A 95 24.09 -3.09 -9.93
CA MET A 95 25.34 -2.81 -9.20
C MET A 95 25.64 -3.91 -8.19
N LYS A 96 26.90 -4.34 -8.16
CA LYS A 96 27.40 -5.41 -7.30
C LYS A 96 27.06 -5.11 -5.84
N ARG A 97 26.54 -6.11 -5.15
CA ARG A 97 26.31 -6.04 -3.70
C ARG A 97 27.67 -6.14 -3.02
N GLY A 98 27.90 -5.29 -2.02
CA GLY A 98 29.05 -5.49 -1.15
C GLY A 98 28.66 -5.60 0.29
N TRP A 99 29.50 -6.30 1.04
CA TRP A 99 29.35 -6.57 2.45
C TRP A 99 30.70 -6.38 3.15
N LYS A 100 30.69 -6.32 4.48
CA LYS A 100 31.91 -6.19 5.27
C LYS A 100 32.19 -7.52 5.94
N GLU A 101 33.33 -8.12 5.63
CA GLU A 101 33.78 -9.39 6.20
C GLU A 101 35.14 -9.18 6.86
N ASN A 102 35.24 -9.46 8.17
CA ASN A 102 36.48 -9.31 8.95
C ASN A 102 37.16 -7.94 8.82
N GLY A 103 36.37 -6.86 8.71
CA GLY A 103 36.90 -5.51 8.55
C GLY A 103 37.18 -5.08 7.11
N VAL A 104 37.23 -6.04 6.18
CA VAL A 104 37.51 -5.83 4.75
C VAL A 104 36.19 -5.72 3.99
N TRP A 105 36.12 -4.78 3.05
CA TRP A 105 34.96 -4.69 2.16
C TRP A 105 35.08 -5.73 1.07
N MET A 106 34.01 -6.46 0.83
CA MET A 106 33.92 -7.50 -0.19
C MET A 106 32.80 -7.16 -1.16
N ASP A 107 32.92 -7.61 -2.40
CA ASP A 107 31.82 -7.75 -3.34
C ASP A 107 31.92 -9.08 -4.10
N GLU A 108 31.10 -9.27 -5.14
CA GLU A 108 31.13 -10.46 -6.00
C GLU A 108 32.49 -10.72 -6.67
N ASP A 109 33.36 -9.71 -6.81
CA ASP A 109 34.71 -9.86 -7.38
C ASP A 109 35.80 -10.08 -6.32
N GLY A 110 35.46 -9.93 -5.04
CA GLY A 110 36.37 -10.13 -3.90
C GLY A 110 36.66 -8.87 -3.08
N PRO A 111 37.85 -8.78 -2.46
CA PRO A 111 38.21 -7.67 -1.57
C PRO A 111 38.29 -6.31 -2.29
N ARG A 112 37.80 -5.26 -1.62
CA ARG A 112 37.77 -3.88 -2.08
C ARG A 112 38.40 -2.93 -1.08
N ASN A 113 39.01 -1.87 -1.61
CA ASN A 113 39.46 -0.72 -0.84
C ASN A 113 38.30 0.24 -0.55
N GLY A 114 37.36 -0.18 0.29
CA GLY A 114 36.23 0.64 0.74
C GLY A 114 34.85 0.11 0.30
N PRO A 115 33.77 0.70 0.84
CA PRO A 115 32.42 0.26 0.55
C PRO A 115 32.10 0.47 -0.94
N PRO A 116 31.27 -0.40 -1.55
CA PRO A 116 30.72 -0.15 -2.88
C PRO A 116 30.02 1.21 -2.94
N GLN A 117 30.03 1.85 -4.11
CA GLN A 117 29.52 3.21 -4.33
C GLN A 117 28.06 3.40 -3.84
N ASN A 118 27.24 2.35 -3.86
CA ASN A 118 25.84 2.39 -3.44
C ASN A 118 25.53 1.60 -2.17
N PHE A 119 26.54 1.23 -1.38
CA PHE A 119 26.38 0.44 -0.17
C PHE A 119 25.34 1.03 0.79
N TRP A 120 25.42 2.33 1.08
CA TRP A 120 24.49 3.00 2.00
C TRP A 120 23.04 2.94 1.52
N ARG A 121 22.81 3.00 0.20
CA ARG A 121 21.48 2.87 -0.40
C ARG A 121 20.99 1.43 -0.34
N GLN A 122 21.84 0.46 -0.64
CA GLN A 122 21.53 -0.96 -0.53
C GLN A 122 21.16 -1.33 0.92
N MET A 123 21.93 -0.88 1.91
CA MET A 123 21.58 -1.06 3.32
C MET A 123 20.24 -0.41 3.67
N GLY A 124 19.94 0.77 3.12
CA GLY A 124 18.64 1.41 3.31
C GLY A 124 17.48 0.59 2.73
N ASP A 125 17.66 0.04 1.51
CA ASP A 125 16.68 -0.84 0.87
C ASP A 125 16.51 -2.17 1.64
N GLU A 126 17.60 -2.74 2.17
CA GLU A 126 17.61 -3.96 3.00
C GLU A 126 16.90 -3.74 4.33
N ARG A 127 17.26 -2.67 5.05
CA ARG A 127 16.60 -2.30 6.30
C ARG A 127 15.11 -2.08 6.10
N LEU A 128 14.71 -1.36 5.05
CA LEU A 128 13.30 -1.11 4.75
C LEU A 128 12.56 -2.42 4.41
N TYR A 129 13.21 -3.32 3.67
CA TYR A 129 12.66 -4.63 3.36
C TYR A 129 12.46 -5.46 4.65
N ASP A 130 13.48 -5.55 5.48
CA ASP A 130 13.46 -6.33 6.73
C ASP A 130 12.40 -5.81 7.71
N GLU A 131 12.29 -4.48 7.90
CA GLU A 131 11.27 -3.86 8.75
C GLU A 131 9.85 -4.21 8.27
N ASN A 132 9.61 -4.13 6.96
CA ASN A 132 8.30 -4.45 6.36
C ASN A 132 7.97 -5.95 6.45
N MET A 133 8.93 -6.82 6.13
CA MET A 133 8.73 -8.26 6.20
C MET A 133 8.63 -8.76 7.65
N GLN A 134 9.28 -8.09 8.61
CA GLN A 134 9.09 -8.35 10.03
C GLN A 134 7.65 -8.05 10.47
N LEU A 135 7.06 -6.94 10.02
CA LEU A 135 5.64 -6.65 10.27
C LEU A 135 4.75 -7.76 9.70
N VAL A 136 4.97 -8.16 8.44
CA VAL A 136 4.22 -9.27 7.80
C VAL A 136 4.33 -10.55 8.62
N ASN A 137 5.53 -10.94 9.02
CA ASN A 137 5.75 -12.13 9.82
C ASN A 137 5.04 -12.08 11.18
N ASN A 138 5.03 -10.92 11.83
CA ASN A 138 4.32 -10.73 13.09
C ASN A 138 2.80 -10.83 12.90
N LEU A 139 2.25 -10.23 11.85
CA LEU A 139 0.83 -10.31 11.52
C LEU A 139 0.38 -11.74 11.24
N LEU A 140 1.16 -12.50 10.46
CA LEU A 140 0.83 -13.89 10.15
C LEU A 140 0.89 -14.79 11.39
N LYS A 141 1.83 -14.54 12.31
CA LYS A 141 1.91 -15.24 13.59
C LYS A 141 0.67 -15.03 14.47
N LEU A 142 0.11 -13.82 14.47
CA LEU A 142 -1.12 -13.52 15.21
C LEU A 142 -2.28 -14.41 14.74
N ASN A 143 -2.42 -14.64 13.43
CA ASN A 143 -3.49 -15.49 12.90
C ASN A 143 -3.35 -16.97 13.31
N THR A 144 -2.12 -17.50 13.34
CA THR A 144 -1.85 -18.89 13.77
C THR A 144 -2.16 -19.14 15.24
N PHE A 145 -2.04 -18.12 16.11
CA PHE A 145 -2.25 -18.28 17.55
C PHE A 145 -3.73 -18.53 17.90
N ASP A 146 -4.65 -18.01 17.08
CA ASP A 146 -6.09 -18.13 17.29
C ASP A 146 -6.69 -19.46 16.80
N GLY A 147 -5.87 -20.32 16.16
CA GLY A 147 -6.25 -21.68 15.70
C GLY A 147 -6.57 -22.69 16.82
N LYS A 148 -6.48 -22.28 18.10
CA LYS A 148 -7.06 -23.00 19.24
C LYS A 148 -8.33 -22.29 19.74
N GLY A 149 -9.34 -22.23 18.88
CA GLY A 149 -10.75 -22.17 19.29
C GLY A 149 -11.15 -21.01 20.22
N LEU A 150 -10.55 -19.83 20.08
CA LEU A 150 -11.15 -18.65 20.69
C LEU A 150 -12.24 -18.16 19.76
N GLY A 151 -13.50 -18.53 20.05
CA GLY A 151 -14.66 -17.86 19.48
C GLY A 151 -14.47 -16.36 19.64
N ILE A 152 -14.31 -15.66 18.52
CA ILE A 152 -14.03 -14.22 18.46
C ILE A 152 -15.29 -13.51 18.96
N ASN A 153 -15.39 -13.35 20.28
CA ASN A 153 -16.32 -12.40 20.88
C ASN A 153 -15.85 -11.00 20.49
N THR A 154 -16.76 -10.08 20.19
CA THR A 154 -16.49 -8.71 19.71
C THR A 154 -15.37 -7.97 20.48
N SER A 155 -15.21 -8.25 21.78
CA SER A 155 -14.15 -7.71 22.63
C SER A 155 -12.73 -8.13 22.25
N SER A 156 -12.52 -9.28 21.59
CA SER A 156 -11.20 -9.69 21.08
C SER A 156 -10.83 -8.97 19.79
N SER A 157 -11.82 -8.60 18.96
CA SER A 157 -11.59 -7.88 17.70
C SER A 157 -10.96 -6.51 17.94
N ASN A 158 -11.42 -5.75 18.94
CA ASN A 158 -10.85 -4.44 19.26
C ASN A 158 -9.40 -4.56 19.74
N ARG A 159 -9.09 -5.56 20.58
CA ARG A 159 -7.72 -5.80 21.04
C ARG A 159 -6.76 -6.15 19.90
N LEU A 160 -7.21 -6.97 18.95
CA LEU A 160 -6.42 -7.32 17.78
C LEU A 160 -6.13 -6.06 16.93
N SER A 161 -7.15 -5.26 16.67
CA SER A 161 -7.01 -3.98 15.96
C SER A 161 -6.02 -3.03 16.64
N ASP A 162 -6.07 -2.91 17.97
CA ASP A 162 -5.12 -2.09 18.74
C ASP A 162 -3.68 -2.61 18.64
N MET A 163 -3.51 -3.93 18.72
CA MET A 163 -2.20 -4.57 18.56
C MET A 163 -1.63 -4.33 17.16
N ILE A 164 -2.44 -4.51 16.12
CA ILE A 164 -2.05 -4.23 14.72
C ILE A 164 -1.65 -2.76 14.58
N SER A 165 -2.46 -1.85 15.11
CA SER A 165 -2.21 -0.41 15.06
C SER A 165 -0.89 -0.03 15.74
N GLY A 166 -0.58 -0.61 16.89
CA GLY A 166 0.68 -0.38 17.60
C GLY A 166 1.93 -0.92 16.88
N MET A 167 1.80 -2.00 16.11
CA MET A 167 2.90 -2.51 15.27
C MET A 167 3.16 -1.60 14.06
N VAL A 168 2.08 -1.12 13.44
CA VAL A 168 2.11 -0.26 12.25
C VAL A 168 2.66 1.15 12.54
N GLU A 169 2.32 1.72 13.70
CA GLU A 169 2.67 3.10 14.05
C GLU A 169 4.19 3.37 14.01
N LYS A 170 5.00 2.36 14.33
CA LYS A 170 6.47 2.45 14.27
C LYS A 170 6.98 2.65 12.83
N LEU A 171 6.37 1.97 11.86
CA LEU A 171 6.74 2.09 10.45
C LEU A 171 6.31 3.44 9.88
N GLU A 172 5.08 3.86 10.17
CA GLU A 172 4.52 5.15 9.72
C GLU A 172 5.36 6.34 10.21
N LYS A 173 5.90 6.28 11.43
CA LYS A 173 6.78 7.31 12.00
C LYS A 173 8.18 7.33 11.36
N THR A 174 8.69 6.16 10.95
CA THR A 174 10.08 6.03 10.48
C THR A 174 10.22 6.34 8.99
N ASN A 175 9.21 6.01 8.18
CA ASN A 175 9.27 6.19 6.74
C ASN A 175 7.93 6.72 6.20
N SER A 176 7.77 8.05 6.25
CA SER A 176 6.56 8.71 5.79
C SER A 176 6.79 9.40 4.45
N ILE A 177 6.11 8.89 3.42
CA ILE A 177 5.91 9.62 2.16
C ILE A 177 4.88 10.71 2.43
N ARG A 178 5.15 11.95 2.03
CA ARG A 178 4.31 13.12 2.35
C ARG A 178 2.83 12.92 1.96
N ILE A 179 2.58 12.37 0.78
CA ILE A 179 1.25 12.08 0.24
C ILE A 179 1.27 10.65 -0.34
N PRO A 180 1.08 9.62 0.49
CA PRO A 180 1.17 8.22 0.06
C PRO A 180 0.18 7.88 -1.05
N SER A 181 -1.04 8.43 -0.99
CA SER A 181 -2.13 8.22 -1.96
C SER A 181 -1.83 8.67 -3.39
N LEU A 182 -0.89 9.60 -3.57
CA LEU A 182 -0.44 10.05 -4.90
C LEU A 182 0.86 9.37 -5.33
N ASN A 183 1.32 8.36 -4.58
CA ASN A 183 2.59 7.71 -4.87
C ASN A 183 2.43 6.63 -5.94
N ARG A 184 3.34 6.64 -6.93
CA ARG A 184 3.43 5.62 -7.97
C ARG A 184 3.53 4.19 -7.45
N LEU A 185 4.06 4.02 -6.23
CA LEU A 185 4.27 2.71 -5.63
C LEU A 185 2.95 1.95 -5.45
N ILE A 186 1.81 2.64 -5.37
CA ILE A 186 0.47 2.03 -5.30
C ILE A 186 0.15 1.19 -6.54
N LEU A 187 0.78 1.47 -7.69
CA LEU A 187 0.54 0.74 -8.93
C LEU A 187 1.17 -0.66 -8.91
N GLY A 188 0.52 -1.64 -9.53
CA GLY A 188 0.99 -3.02 -9.69
C GLY A 188 0.13 -4.03 -8.91
N ASN A 189 0.70 -5.22 -8.65
CA ASN A 189 -0.02 -6.32 -8.01
C ASN A 189 0.07 -6.27 -6.48
N TRP A 190 -1.06 -6.52 -5.83
CA TRP A 190 -1.23 -6.46 -4.38
C TRP A 190 -2.11 -7.60 -3.88
N ALA A 191 -1.92 -7.99 -2.63
CA ALA A 191 -2.77 -8.94 -1.92
C ALA A 191 -3.01 -8.45 -0.49
N PRO A 192 -4.23 -8.57 0.06
CA PRO A 192 -4.49 -8.19 1.44
C PRO A 192 -3.91 -9.21 2.41
N ILE A 193 -3.34 -8.71 3.51
CA ILE A 193 -2.95 -9.47 4.69
C ILE A 193 -3.89 -9.14 5.85
N VAL A 194 -4.32 -7.87 5.95
CA VAL A 194 -5.30 -7.41 6.93
C VAL A 194 -6.45 -6.77 6.19
N ARG A 195 -7.69 -7.09 6.59
CA ARG A 195 -8.95 -6.54 6.07
C ARG A 195 -9.90 -6.27 7.23
N GLY A 196 -10.53 -5.10 7.25
CA GLY A 196 -11.40 -4.69 8.37
C GLY A 196 -10.74 -4.80 9.75
N GLY A 197 -9.41 -4.60 9.84
CA GLY A 197 -8.65 -4.76 11.08
C GLY A 197 -8.41 -6.21 11.54
N GLN A 198 -8.72 -7.21 10.71
CA GLN A 198 -8.47 -8.62 10.99
C GLN A 198 -7.46 -9.22 10.01
N VAL A 199 -6.62 -10.15 10.46
CA VAL A 199 -5.64 -10.82 9.61
C VAL A 199 -6.35 -11.88 8.76
N VAL A 200 -6.37 -11.67 7.43
CA VAL A 200 -7.02 -12.58 6.46
C VAL A 200 -6.04 -13.52 5.78
N ALA A 201 -4.73 -13.28 5.92
CA ALA A 201 -3.69 -14.13 5.34
C ALA A 201 -3.19 -15.18 6.34
N ALA A 202 -2.80 -16.35 5.82
CA ALA A 202 -2.22 -17.44 6.60
C ALA A 202 -0.76 -17.71 6.19
N SER A 203 0.06 -18.07 7.17
CA SER A 203 1.46 -18.47 6.93
C SER A 203 1.52 -19.91 6.42
N ASN A 204 2.28 -20.13 5.34
CA ASN A 204 2.81 -21.44 5.02
C ASN A 204 4.27 -21.48 5.50
N GLU A 205 4.47 -21.99 6.71
CA GLU A 205 5.79 -22.13 7.31
C GLU A 205 6.55 -23.28 6.65
N SER A 206 7.81 -23.03 6.30
CA SER A 206 8.75 -24.12 6.02
C SER A 206 9.08 -24.88 7.31
N LYS A 207 9.63 -26.09 7.19
CA LYS A 207 10.08 -26.90 8.34
C LYS A 207 11.08 -26.18 9.27
N GLU A 208 11.69 -25.09 8.79
CA GLU A 208 12.67 -24.27 9.52
C GLU A 208 12.03 -23.05 10.23
N GLY A 209 10.70 -22.93 10.23
CA GLY A 209 9.99 -21.80 10.85
C GLY A 209 10.13 -20.48 10.08
N LYS A 210 10.72 -20.52 8.87
CA LYS A 210 10.78 -19.38 7.96
C LYS A 210 9.53 -19.36 7.08
N ILE A 211 8.82 -18.22 7.10
CA ILE A 211 7.69 -17.98 6.20
C ILE A 211 8.25 -17.81 4.79
N THR A 212 7.88 -18.72 3.90
CA THR A 212 8.32 -18.71 2.49
C THR A 212 7.19 -18.35 1.54
N ALA A 213 5.96 -18.63 1.95
CA ALA A 213 4.76 -18.30 1.22
C ALA A 213 3.64 -17.85 2.16
N VAL A 214 2.75 -17.03 1.61
CA VAL A 214 1.60 -16.44 2.27
C VAL A 214 0.36 -16.85 1.51
N SER A 215 -0.59 -17.48 2.20
CA SER A 215 -1.90 -17.82 1.65
C SER A 215 -2.85 -16.65 1.85
N VAL A 216 -3.39 -16.09 0.77
CA VAL A 216 -4.26 -14.89 0.76
C VAL A 216 -5.61 -15.20 0.10
N PRO A 217 -6.67 -14.44 0.39
CA PRO A 217 -8.00 -14.70 -0.18
C PRO A 217 -8.10 -14.36 -1.68
N TYR A 218 -7.41 -13.32 -2.14
CA TYR A 218 -7.44 -12.85 -3.53
C TYR A 218 -6.25 -11.94 -3.83
N ARG A 219 -6.09 -11.56 -5.10
CA ARG A 219 -5.09 -10.61 -5.59
C ARG A 219 -5.73 -9.51 -6.40
N PHE A 220 -5.15 -8.32 -6.39
CA PHE A 220 -5.56 -7.22 -7.24
C PHE A 220 -4.41 -6.66 -8.05
N HIS A 221 -4.76 -6.12 -9.21
CA HIS A 221 -3.90 -5.28 -10.02
C HIS A 221 -4.42 -3.85 -9.99
N VAL A 222 -3.58 -2.91 -9.59
CA VAL A 222 -3.88 -1.47 -9.59
C VAL A 222 -3.10 -0.82 -10.73
N GLN A 223 -3.80 -0.15 -11.64
CA GLN A 223 -3.20 0.54 -12.78
C GLN A 223 -3.89 1.87 -13.04
N ARG A 224 -3.22 2.76 -13.77
CA ARG A 224 -3.86 3.96 -14.33
C ARG A 224 -4.92 3.55 -15.34
N THR A 225 -6.09 4.17 -15.28
CA THR A 225 -7.14 3.98 -16.28
C THR A 225 -6.69 4.52 -17.65
N GLY A 226 -6.00 5.67 -17.66
CA GLY A 226 -5.48 6.30 -18.88
C GLY A 226 -4.23 5.64 -19.49
N GLY A 227 -3.77 4.51 -18.94
CA GLY A 227 -2.54 3.84 -19.38
C GLY A 227 -1.28 4.33 -18.68
N GLN A 228 -0.15 3.71 -19.01
CA GLN A 228 1.12 3.95 -18.31
C GLN A 228 1.70 5.34 -18.61
N LYS A 229 1.98 6.12 -17.57
CA LYS A 229 2.75 7.36 -17.62
C LYS A 229 4.13 7.12 -17.02
N LEU A 230 5.17 7.41 -17.80
CA LEU A 230 6.56 7.22 -17.38
C LEU A 230 7.19 8.56 -17.00
N ALA A 231 7.87 8.58 -15.86
CA ALA A 231 8.68 9.73 -15.45
C ALA A 231 9.88 9.91 -16.39
N HIS A 232 10.54 11.07 -16.27
CA HIS A 232 11.82 11.31 -16.91
C HIS A 232 12.85 10.23 -16.54
N LYS A 233 13.60 9.78 -17.55
CA LYS A 233 14.65 8.78 -17.37
C LYS A 233 15.77 9.35 -16.49
N THR A 234 16.08 8.64 -15.42
CA THR A 234 17.18 8.97 -14.50
C THR A 234 18.36 8.01 -14.73
N PRO A 235 19.55 8.27 -14.15
CA PRO A 235 20.64 7.30 -14.14
C PRO A 235 20.27 5.95 -13.49
N TYR A 236 19.20 5.92 -12.69
CA TYR A 236 18.69 4.72 -12.02
C TYR A 236 17.64 3.96 -12.83
N GLY A 237 17.33 4.44 -14.03
CA GLY A 237 16.31 3.88 -14.91
C GLY A 237 15.12 4.80 -15.11
N GLN A 238 14.11 4.26 -15.78
CA GLN A 238 12.83 4.91 -16.02
C GLN A 238 11.80 4.27 -15.10
N PHE A 239 11.06 5.11 -14.38
CA PHE A 239 10.02 4.68 -13.46
C PHE A 239 8.66 5.18 -13.95
N ASP A 240 7.59 4.63 -13.41
CA ASP A 240 6.29 5.27 -13.52
C ASP A 240 6.32 6.67 -12.92
N GLU A 241 5.53 7.58 -13.48
CA GLU A 241 5.31 8.90 -12.88
C GLU A 241 4.55 8.78 -11.56
N HIS A 242 4.57 9.81 -10.71
CA HIS A 242 3.64 9.89 -9.58
C HIS A 242 2.20 10.04 -10.08
N LEU A 243 1.23 9.84 -9.19
CA LEU A 243 -0.18 10.03 -9.53
C LEU A 243 -0.55 11.50 -9.39
N GLU A 244 -1.38 11.97 -10.30
CA GLU A 244 -1.97 13.30 -10.21
C GLU A 244 -3.24 13.25 -9.33
N PRO A 245 -3.57 14.32 -8.59
CA PRO A 245 -4.87 14.41 -7.94
C PRO A 245 -6.00 14.23 -8.96
N GLU A 246 -7.03 13.48 -8.57
CA GLU A 246 -8.15 13.06 -9.40
C GLU A 246 -7.79 12.15 -10.59
N GLU A 247 -6.57 11.62 -10.67
CA GLU A 247 -6.22 10.62 -11.69
C GLU A 247 -6.97 9.31 -11.45
N GLU A 248 -7.67 8.83 -12.48
CA GLU A 248 -8.42 7.58 -12.40
C GLU A 248 -7.50 6.35 -12.35
N LEU A 249 -7.75 5.50 -11.35
CA LEU A 249 -7.13 4.20 -11.16
C LEU A 249 -8.16 3.11 -11.39
N THR A 250 -7.80 2.12 -12.21
CA THR A 250 -8.56 0.88 -12.36
C THR A 250 -7.97 -0.17 -11.43
N ILE A 251 -8.81 -0.78 -10.59
CA ILE A 251 -8.45 -1.90 -9.73
C ILE A 251 -9.17 -3.14 -10.24
N ARG A 252 -8.42 -4.21 -10.50
CA ARG A 252 -8.95 -5.46 -11.05
C ARG A 252 -8.56 -6.63 -10.17
N GLU A 253 -9.51 -7.48 -9.83
CA GLU A 253 -9.20 -8.76 -9.20
C GLU A 253 -8.56 -9.73 -10.21
N LEU A 254 -7.47 -10.34 -9.79
CA LEU A 254 -6.74 -11.34 -10.55
C LEU A 254 -7.18 -12.73 -10.11
N SER A 255 -7.36 -13.63 -11.07
CA SER A 255 -7.61 -15.05 -10.82
C SER A 255 -6.51 -15.69 -9.96
N SER A 256 -6.81 -16.86 -9.36
CA SER A 256 -5.83 -17.76 -8.72
C SER A 256 -4.62 -18.06 -9.61
N ASP A 257 -4.82 -18.01 -10.93
CA ASP A 257 -3.80 -18.36 -11.91
C ASP A 257 -2.93 -17.15 -12.29
N GLY A 258 -3.24 -15.96 -11.75
CA GLY A 258 -2.47 -14.72 -11.91
C GLY A 258 -2.58 -14.06 -13.29
N ASN A 259 -2.91 -14.84 -14.33
CA ASN A 259 -2.89 -14.41 -15.72
C ASN A 259 -4.26 -13.99 -16.26
N THR A 260 -5.34 -14.40 -15.60
CA THR A 260 -6.71 -14.11 -16.05
C THR A 260 -7.33 -13.03 -15.18
N VAL A 261 -7.70 -11.91 -15.80
CA VAL A 261 -8.46 -10.85 -15.12
C VAL A 261 -9.87 -11.39 -14.85
N SER A 262 -10.28 -11.39 -13.57
CA SER A 262 -11.65 -11.70 -13.20
C SER A 262 -12.54 -10.54 -13.65
N THR A 263 -13.33 -10.75 -14.71
CA THR A 263 -14.18 -9.70 -15.31
C THR A 263 -15.29 -9.22 -14.38
N THR A 264 -15.56 -9.98 -13.30
CA THR A 264 -16.66 -9.73 -12.36
C THR A 264 -16.31 -8.74 -11.25
N SER A 265 -15.06 -8.28 -11.16
CA SER A 265 -14.57 -7.52 -10.00
C SER A 265 -13.52 -6.48 -10.39
N SER A 266 -13.97 -5.48 -11.15
CA SER A 266 -13.21 -4.28 -11.48
C SER A 266 -13.90 -3.04 -10.94
N GLY A 267 -13.14 -2.15 -10.28
CA GLY A 267 -13.59 -0.84 -9.82
C GLY A 267 -12.73 0.27 -10.40
N VAL A 268 -13.29 1.48 -10.50
CA VAL A 268 -12.55 2.70 -10.84
C VAL A 268 -12.64 3.64 -9.65
N VAL A 269 -11.50 4.16 -9.21
CA VAL A 269 -11.39 5.14 -8.12
C VAL A 269 -10.41 6.23 -8.52
N ASN A 270 -10.57 7.46 -8.03
CA ASN A 270 -9.58 8.50 -8.30
C ASN A 270 -8.53 8.55 -7.20
N ALA A 271 -7.30 8.84 -7.58
CA ALA A 271 -6.24 9.17 -6.64
C ALA A 271 -6.56 10.51 -5.96
N SER A 272 -6.56 10.53 -4.64
CA SER A 272 -6.88 11.74 -3.88
C SER A 272 -5.64 12.24 -3.13
N GLY A 273 -5.44 13.55 -3.13
CA GLY A 273 -4.47 14.19 -2.23
C GLY A 273 -4.96 14.27 -0.78
N ASP A 274 -6.26 14.04 -0.56
CA ASP A 274 -6.85 14.01 0.77
C ASP A 274 -6.44 12.71 1.49
N LYS A 275 -5.86 12.88 2.68
CA LYS A 275 -5.39 11.78 3.52
C LYS A 275 -6.53 10.98 4.11
N TYR A 276 -7.75 11.51 4.11
CA TYR A 276 -8.89 10.95 4.84
C TYR A 276 -9.90 10.25 3.93
N GLU A 277 -9.77 10.44 2.62
CA GLU A 277 -10.75 9.91 1.68
C GLU A 277 -10.51 8.41 1.45
N SER A 278 -11.54 7.61 1.74
CA SER A 278 -11.59 6.18 1.40
C SER A 278 -12.73 5.93 0.41
N ARG A 279 -12.44 5.18 -0.66
CA ARG A 279 -13.40 4.90 -1.74
C ARG A 279 -13.67 3.41 -1.84
N LEU A 280 -14.95 3.06 -1.97
CA LEU A 280 -15.37 1.68 -2.20
C LEU A 280 -14.96 1.26 -3.62
N VAL A 281 -14.18 0.18 -3.72
CA VAL A 281 -13.68 -0.40 -4.96
C VAL A 281 -14.56 -1.56 -5.42
N LYS A 282 -14.95 -2.43 -4.48
CA LYS A 282 -15.78 -3.62 -4.72
C LYS A 282 -16.68 -3.83 -3.51
N GLY A 283 -17.93 -4.22 -3.73
CA GLY A 283 -18.91 -4.46 -2.68
C GLY A 283 -20.22 -3.77 -3.02
N LEU A 284 -21.34 -4.35 -2.57
CA LEU A 284 -22.60 -3.61 -2.53
C LEU A 284 -22.50 -2.59 -1.39
N HIS A 285 -23.15 -1.43 -1.52
CA HIS A 285 -23.22 -0.42 -0.45
C HIS A 285 -23.78 -0.98 0.88
N ASN A 286 -24.40 -2.17 0.84
CA ASN A 286 -24.99 -2.91 1.97
C ASN A 286 -24.38 -4.32 2.18
N ALA A 287 -23.29 -4.68 1.48
CA ALA A 287 -22.58 -5.92 1.78
C ALA A 287 -21.92 -5.82 3.15
N SER A 288 -21.69 -6.95 3.81
CA SER A 288 -20.90 -6.95 5.05
C SER A 288 -19.56 -6.28 4.79
N GLU A 289 -19.10 -5.49 5.76
CA GLU A 289 -17.83 -4.75 5.65
C GLU A 289 -16.64 -5.69 5.36
N SER A 290 -16.77 -6.95 5.76
CA SER A 290 -15.84 -8.04 5.45
C SER A 290 -15.72 -8.39 3.97
N ASP A 291 -16.68 -8.00 3.12
CA ASP A 291 -16.75 -8.32 1.69
C ASP A 291 -16.50 -7.10 0.80
N SER A 292 -16.53 -5.90 1.38
CA SER A 292 -16.23 -4.64 0.70
C SER A 292 -14.73 -4.35 0.65
N LEU A 293 -14.22 -3.97 -0.51
CA LEU A 293 -12.83 -3.56 -0.74
C LEU A 293 -12.80 -2.05 -0.81
N TYR A 294 -11.96 -1.41 -0.01
CA TYR A 294 -11.76 0.03 -0.03
C TYR A 294 -10.33 0.34 -0.48
N LEU A 295 -10.17 1.42 -1.25
CA LEU A 295 -8.88 2.04 -1.51
C LEU A 295 -8.97 3.50 -1.09
N GLY A 296 -8.01 3.94 -0.28
CA GLY A 296 -7.87 5.31 0.14
C GLY A 296 -7.36 5.38 1.56
N ALA A 297 -7.33 6.57 2.14
CA ALA A 297 -6.82 6.81 3.48
C ALA A 297 -5.44 6.15 3.73
N ILE A 298 -4.60 6.19 2.70
CA ILE A 298 -3.30 5.51 2.67
C ILE A 298 -2.33 6.31 3.53
N THR A 299 -1.90 5.73 4.63
CA THR A 299 -0.98 6.36 5.60
C THR A 299 0.46 5.93 5.39
N TYR A 300 0.68 4.80 4.72
CA TYR A 300 2.00 4.25 4.42
C TYR A 300 2.00 3.51 3.09
N VAL A 301 3.03 3.75 2.28
CA VAL A 301 3.27 2.97 1.06
C VAL A 301 4.77 2.80 0.81
N THR A 302 5.16 1.59 0.45
CA THR A 302 6.52 1.24 0.05
C THR A 302 6.49 0.32 -1.17
N LYS A 303 7.67 -0.17 -1.59
CA LYS A 303 7.80 -1.20 -2.61
C LYS A 303 7.15 -2.54 -2.21
N TYR A 304 6.85 -2.73 -0.91
CA TYR A 304 6.45 -4.01 -0.34
C TYR A 304 5.08 -3.98 0.35
N LEU A 305 4.68 -2.84 0.94
CA LEU A 305 3.47 -2.72 1.74
C LEU A 305 2.67 -1.47 1.41
N ILE A 306 1.34 -1.57 1.53
CA ILE A 306 0.40 -0.46 1.67
C ILE A 306 -0.33 -0.63 3.00
N ILE A 307 -0.54 0.48 3.72
CA ILE A 307 -1.34 0.51 4.95
C ILE A 307 -2.40 1.61 4.80
N MET A 308 -3.64 1.26 5.15
CA MET A 308 -4.79 2.16 5.15
C MET A 308 -5.42 2.20 6.53
N ARG A 309 -5.89 3.37 6.94
CA ARG A 309 -6.62 3.57 8.18
C ARG A 309 -8.05 4.05 7.90
N ARG A 310 -8.99 3.75 8.78
CA ARG A 310 -10.30 4.40 8.75
C ARG A 310 -10.16 5.78 9.38
N PHE A 311 -10.67 6.80 8.70
CA PHE A 311 -10.92 8.08 9.34
C PHE A 311 -12.41 8.19 9.64
N GLU A 312 -12.74 8.38 10.91
CA GLU A 312 -14.10 8.67 11.32
C GLU A 312 -14.33 10.16 11.14
N SER A 313 -15.13 10.52 10.13
CA SER A 313 -15.43 11.90 9.73
C SER A 313 -16.23 12.71 10.77
N SER A 314 -16.42 12.18 11.98
CA SER A 314 -17.52 12.58 12.86
C SER A 314 -17.09 13.25 14.17
N GLN A 315 -15.82 13.56 14.36
CA GLN A 315 -15.41 14.41 15.47
C GLN A 315 -14.57 15.56 14.96
N GLU A 316 -15.11 16.77 15.12
CA GLU A 316 -14.36 18.01 15.22
C GLU A 316 -13.30 17.83 16.31
N GLN A 317 -12.16 17.25 15.94
CA GLN A 317 -11.04 17.06 16.86
C GLN A 317 -10.40 18.42 17.11
N GLU A 318 -10.88 19.06 18.17
CA GLU A 318 -10.27 20.20 18.82
C GLU A 318 -8.98 19.71 19.53
N GLY A 319 -7.93 19.41 18.75
CA GLY A 319 -6.66 18.96 19.30
C GLY A 319 -5.68 18.44 18.27
N ASP A 320 -4.43 18.88 18.38
CA ASP A 320 -3.27 18.62 17.51
C ASP A 320 -2.78 17.15 17.51
N LYS A 321 -3.64 16.19 17.89
CA LYS A 321 -3.29 14.77 17.81
C LYS A 321 -3.44 14.31 16.37
N PRO A 322 -2.41 13.66 15.78
CA PRO A 322 -2.56 13.06 14.48
C PRO A 322 -3.69 12.03 14.58
N ALA A 323 -4.76 12.26 13.81
CA ALA A 323 -6.00 11.50 13.84
C ALA A 323 -5.79 10.08 13.29
N ASN A 324 -4.93 9.27 13.89
CA ASN A 324 -4.65 7.92 13.41
C ASN A 324 -5.78 6.99 13.87
N GLY A 325 -6.84 6.89 13.07
CA GLY A 325 -7.89 5.91 13.28
C GLY A 325 -7.39 4.46 13.09
N PRO A 326 -8.24 3.45 13.34
CA PRO A 326 -7.82 2.05 13.31
C PRO A 326 -7.33 1.64 11.92
N VAL A 327 -6.34 0.73 11.88
CA VAL A 327 -5.87 0.13 10.63
C VAL A 327 -6.99 -0.72 10.04
N THR A 328 -7.40 -0.41 8.80
CA THR A 328 -8.44 -1.15 8.09
C THR A 328 -7.85 -2.20 7.17
N GLU A 329 -6.88 -1.79 6.38
CA GLU A 329 -6.29 -2.63 5.33
C GLU A 329 -4.77 -2.61 5.43
N ILE A 330 -4.15 -3.77 5.26
CA ILE A 330 -2.71 -3.89 4.99
C ILE A 330 -2.55 -4.80 3.79
N TRP A 331 -1.93 -4.29 2.73
CA TRP A 331 -1.68 -5.05 1.51
C TRP A 331 -0.18 -5.28 1.33
N ILE A 332 0.17 -6.48 0.86
CA ILE A 332 1.54 -6.85 0.47
C ILE A 332 1.68 -6.85 -1.04
N LYS A 333 2.85 -6.42 -1.50
CA LYS A 333 3.21 -6.46 -2.91
C LYS A 333 3.32 -7.91 -3.36
N VAL A 334 2.72 -8.19 -4.51
CA VAL A 334 2.92 -9.45 -5.21
C VAL A 334 3.87 -9.16 -6.36
N ASP A 335 4.99 -9.87 -6.41
CA ASP A 335 5.83 -9.79 -7.60
C ASP A 335 5.06 -10.38 -8.77
N SER A 336 5.06 -9.68 -9.90
CA SER A 336 4.65 -10.29 -11.16
C SER A 336 5.52 -11.54 -11.31
N ASP A 337 4.90 -12.69 -11.61
CA ASP A 337 5.63 -13.82 -12.14
C ASP A 337 6.15 -13.39 -13.51
N ASP A 338 7.18 -12.56 -13.51
CA ASP A 338 7.94 -12.18 -14.68
C ASP A 338 8.58 -13.48 -15.14
N GLY A 339 7.85 -14.22 -15.98
CA GLY A 339 8.28 -15.41 -16.70
C GLY A 339 9.41 -15.11 -17.69
N SER A 340 10.34 -14.25 -17.28
CA SER A 340 11.53 -13.83 -17.98
C SER A 340 12.73 -14.06 -17.07
N LYS A 341 13.17 -15.32 -17.01
CA LYS A 341 14.31 -15.74 -17.82
C LYS A 341 14.18 -17.20 -18.20
#